data_AF-A0A3P7BMF9-F1
#
_entry.id   AF-A0A3P7BMF9-F1
#
_cell.length_a   1.000
_cell.length_b   1.000
_cell.length_c   1.000
_cell.angle_alpha   90.00
_cell.angle_beta   90.00
_cell.angle_gamma   90.00
#
_symmetry.space_group_name_H-M   'P 1'
#
loop_
_entity.id
_entity.type
_entity.pdbx_description
1 polymer ?
#
loop_
_entity_poly.entity_id
_entity_poly.type
_entity_poly.pdbx_seq_one_letter_code
_entity_poly.pdbx_strand_id
1 'polypeptide(L)'
;MESEITDFQLGTKDSYLRICITASRLDTFTWIREGNITENNCCGIPSVAWEWNTHDESFRADLLSEFVHLDRSYLSSNIYEWKVDDFVLVEYIWEIYNSSNTPKRRQNCINLLNRIPSLGLKKPHARLLDFFRDHDILKTKLEDIVFSWTRARQELADRIQITLEDALEEHRRRNEEKTSAKRQRLACHLLAEKVQKWRKEKAELEELEFQAKEAKRAIQTRKETELRKKAEFETAERLRLEELRRSFDRQRRQDTRRLEKQAKTQIRELKIRQQEASEKATRQAEAREAHLEAIRAKSWRSYLEATVETQKESKARNSLNLSNLFEKPITTFTNEQLLHDRRTRITTALFEAGLLNTNYARNILEQVPRSRQPPLLLQVSQTAPTSRPGRRPPLYFQETDIFHVKQMSK
;
A
#
# COMPACT_ATOMS: atom_id res chain seq x y z
N MET A 1 -50.90 -6.57 1.84
CA MET A 1 -51.47 -7.37 0.74
C MET A 1 -51.51 -8.80 1.23
N GLU A 2 -52.45 -9.07 2.13
CA GLU A 2 -52.81 -10.40 2.59
C GLU A 2 -53.98 -10.80 1.68
N SER A 3 -53.64 -11.46 0.57
CA SER A 3 -54.64 -12.03 -0.32
C SER A 3 -54.89 -13.46 0.14
N GLU A 4 -56.04 -13.64 0.76
CA GLU A 4 -56.82 -14.87 0.88
C GLU A 4 -56.39 -15.92 -0.15
N ILE A 5 -55.62 -16.90 0.31
CA ILE A 5 -55.46 -18.16 -0.41
C ILE A 5 -56.82 -18.85 -0.23
N THR A 6 -57.68 -18.67 -1.22
CA THR A 6 -58.94 -19.37 -1.36
C THR A 6 -58.71 -20.86 -1.14
N ASP A 7 -59.36 -21.41 -0.12
CA ASP A 7 -59.51 -22.84 0.11
C ASP A 7 -59.97 -23.50 -1.19
N PHE A 8 -59.01 -24.12 -1.87
CA PHE A 8 -59.23 -24.85 -3.10
C PHE A 8 -60.22 -25.99 -2.77
N GLN A 9 -61.36 -26.03 -3.45
CA GLN A 9 -62.45 -27.00 -3.30
C GLN A 9 -61.97 -28.45 -3.51
N LEU A 10 -61.23 -29.00 -2.55
CA LEU A 10 -60.74 -30.38 -2.52
C LEU A 10 -61.53 -31.25 -1.54
N GLY A 11 -62.42 -30.65 -0.74
CA GLY A 11 -63.21 -31.35 0.26
C GLY A 11 -64.18 -32.39 -0.32
N THR A 12 -64.69 -32.18 -1.54
CA THR A 12 -65.68 -33.11 -2.14
C THR A 12 -65.03 -34.42 -2.58
N LYS A 13 -63.88 -34.41 -3.26
CA LYS A 13 -63.21 -35.66 -3.70
C LYS A 13 -62.62 -36.45 -2.53
N ASP A 14 -62.05 -35.78 -1.53
CA ASP A 14 -61.60 -36.45 -0.30
C ASP A 14 -62.77 -37.04 0.50
N SER A 15 -63.96 -36.43 0.45
CA SER A 15 -65.16 -36.98 1.10
C SER A 15 -65.65 -38.28 0.45
N TYR A 16 -65.68 -38.36 -0.89
CA TYR A 16 -66.04 -39.60 -1.59
C TYR A 16 -65.02 -40.71 -1.39
N LEU A 17 -63.71 -40.39 -1.41
CA LEU A 17 -62.67 -41.36 -1.11
C LEU A 17 -62.79 -41.89 0.33
N ARG A 18 -63.04 -41.01 1.30
CA ARG A 18 -63.30 -41.43 2.69
C ARG A 18 -64.52 -42.34 2.80
N ILE A 19 -65.63 -42.00 2.14
CA ILE A 19 -66.86 -42.82 2.13
C ILE A 19 -66.56 -44.23 1.57
N CYS A 20 -65.84 -44.33 0.46
CA CYS A 20 -65.48 -45.62 -0.14
C CYS A 20 -64.52 -46.47 0.72
N ILE A 21 -63.59 -45.83 1.44
CA ILE A 21 -62.66 -46.52 2.36
C ILE A 21 -63.42 -47.02 3.60
N THR A 22 -64.40 -46.25 4.09
CA THR A 22 -65.20 -46.60 5.28
C THR A 22 -66.39 -47.50 4.99
N ALA A 23 -66.74 -47.72 3.72
CA ALA A 23 -67.89 -48.53 3.35
C ALA A 23 -67.72 -49.98 3.85
N SER A 24 -68.69 -50.43 4.65
CA SER A 24 -68.83 -51.84 5.01
C SER A 24 -69.12 -52.68 3.76
N ARG A 25 -68.89 -54.01 3.82
CA ARG A 25 -69.36 -54.92 2.76
C ARG A 25 -70.86 -54.80 2.59
N LEU A 26 -71.58 -54.62 3.70
CA LEU A 26 -73.01 -54.35 3.71
C LEU A 26 -73.34 -53.01 3.05
N ASP A 27 -72.61 -51.94 3.34
CA ASP A 27 -72.85 -50.63 2.71
C ASP A 27 -72.57 -50.68 1.21
N THR A 28 -71.58 -51.46 0.80
CA THR A 28 -71.30 -51.68 -0.62
C THR A 28 -72.40 -52.53 -1.26
N PHE A 29 -72.89 -53.55 -0.55
CA PHE A 29 -74.00 -54.37 -1.00
C PHE A 29 -75.33 -53.60 -1.09
N THR A 30 -75.65 -52.77 -0.10
CA THR A 30 -76.82 -51.88 -0.12
C THR A 30 -76.62 -50.79 -1.16
N TRP A 31 -75.44 -50.20 -1.30
CA TRP A 31 -75.16 -49.22 -2.35
C TRP A 31 -75.28 -49.80 -3.76
N ILE A 32 -74.88 -51.05 -4.00
CA ILE A 32 -75.08 -51.69 -5.31
C ILE A 32 -76.56 -52.09 -5.50
N ARG A 33 -77.27 -52.49 -4.43
CA ARG A 33 -78.69 -52.88 -4.47
C ARG A 33 -79.65 -51.70 -4.59
N GLU A 34 -79.38 -50.63 -3.85
CA GLU A 34 -80.09 -49.34 -3.82
C GLU A 34 -79.53 -48.38 -4.86
N GLY A 35 -78.40 -48.73 -5.48
CA GLY A 35 -77.74 -48.01 -6.55
C GLY A 35 -78.65 -47.81 -7.75
N ASN A 36 -79.44 -46.74 -7.66
CA ASN A 36 -80.07 -45.99 -8.73
C ASN A 36 -80.44 -46.81 -9.98
N ILE A 37 -81.47 -47.64 -9.84
CA ILE A 37 -82.40 -47.86 -10.96
C ILE A 37 -83.09 -46.54 -11.35
N THR A 38 -82.98 -45.49 -10.54
CA THR A 38 -83.70 -44.22 -10.66
C THR A 38 -82.91 -43.05 -11.27
N GLU A 39 -81.66 -43.20 -11.67
CA GLU A 39 -81.01 -42.20 -12.53
C GLU A 39 -80.31 -42.89 -13.71
N ASN A 40 -81.05 -42.95 -14.83
CA ASN A 40 -80.60 -43.32 -16.17
C ASN A 40 -79.66 -44.52 -16.25
N ASN A 41 -80.18 -45.77 -16.26
CA ASN A 41 -79.68 -46.95 -17.00
C ASN A 41 -78.14 -47.14 -17.18
N CYS A 42 -77.27 -46.51 -16.40
CA CYS A 42 -75.84 -46.37 -16.67
C CYS A 42 -75.10 -46.87 -15.46
N CYS A 43 -75.14 -48.19 -15.30
CA CYS A 43 -74.28 -48.87 -14.36
C CYS A 43 -72.83 -48.51 -14.72
N GLY A 44 -72.08 -47.84 -13.84
CA GLY A 44 -70.64 -47.60 -14.00
C GLY A 44 -70.18 -46.56 -15.02
N ILE A 45 -71.02 -46.11 -15.96
CA ILE A 45 -70.66 -45.10 -16.95
C ILE A 45 -70.80 -43.69 -16.35
N PRO A 46 -69.73 -42.86 -16.32
CA PRO A 46 -69.84 -41.47 -15.87
C PRO A 46 -70.84 -40.68 -16.70
N SER A 47 -71.66 -39.83 -16.08
CA SER A 47 -72.60 -38.95 -16.80
C SER A 47 -71.92 -38.09 -17.87
N VAL A 48 -70.68 -37.66 -17.60
CA VAL A 48 -69.83 -36.90 -18.54
C VAL A 48 -69.55 -37.68 -19.83
N ALA A 49 -69.58 -39.01 -19.81
CA ALA A 49 -69.34 -39.83 -21.02
C ALA A 49 -70.46 -39.65 -22.06
N TRP A 50 -71.67 -39.31 -21.64
CA TRP A 50 -72.77 -38.97 -22.55
C TRP A 50 -72.61 -37.60 -23.20
N GLU A 51 -71.74 -36.75 -22.65
CA GLU A 51 -71.41 -35.40 -23.14
C GLU A 51 -70.10 -35.37 -23.95
N TRP A 52 -69.44 -36.52 -24.16
CA TRP A 52 -68.21 -36.58 -24.94
C TRP A 52 -68.48 -36.39 -26.43
N ASN A 53 -67.73 -35.48 -27.05
CA ASN A 53 -67.86 -35.18 -28.47
C ASN A 53 -67.50 -36.40 -29.34
N THR A 54 -68.45 -36.84 -30.17
CA THR A 54 -68.29 -37.93 -31.16
C THR A 54 -68.76 -37.49 -32.54
N HIS A 55 -68.35 -38.21 -33.58
CA HIS A 55 -68.73 -37.90 -34.97
C HIS A 55 -70.23 -38.11 -35.26
N ASP A 56 -70.88 -39.00 -34.51
CA ASP A 56 -72.32 -39.28 -34.61
C ASP A 56 -72.88 -39.49 -33.19
N GLU A 57 -74.05 -38.91 -32.94
CA GLU A 57 -74.79 -39.02 -31.70
C GLU A 57 -75.40 -40.42 -31.54
N SER A 58 -75.84 -41.01 -32.66
CA SER A 58 -76.42 -42.35 -32.68
C SER A 58 -75.38 -43.42 -32.33
N PHE A 59 -74.18 -43.31 -32.89
CA PHE A 59 -73.06 -44.19 -32.56
C PHE A 59 -72.65 -44.10 -31.08
N ARG A 60 -72.65 -42.90 -30.48
CA ARG A 60 -72.34 -42.74 -29.05
C ARG A 60 -73.40 -43.41 -28.19
N ALA A 61 -74.67 -43.22 -28.52
CA ALA A 61 -75.76 -43.87 -27.82
C ALA A 61 -75.69 -45.40 -27.93
N ASP A 62 -75.43 -45.94 -29.13
CA ASP A 62 -75.30 -47.38 -29.35
C ASP A 62 -74.11 -47.96 -28.58
N LEU A 63 -72.92 -47.34 -28.66
CA LEU A 63 -71.72 -47.78 -27.95
C LEU A 63 -71.92 -47.76 -26.44
N LEU A 64 -72.41 -46.65 -25.88
CA LEU A 64 -72.66 -46.56 -24.44
C LEU A 64 -73.77 -47.52 -24.00
N SER A 65 -74.77 -47.79 -24.85
CA SER A 65 -75.79 -48.80 -24.58
C SER A 65 -75.22 -50.23 -24.52
N GLU A 66 -74.23 -50.57 -25.36
CA GLU A 66 -73.54 -51.87 -25.28
C GLU A 66 -72.81 -52.03 -23.94
N PHE A 67 -72.13 -50.98 -23.45
CA PHE A 67 -71.51 -50.98 -22.13
C PHE A 67 -72.54 -51.12 -21.01
N VAL A 68 -73.67 -50.42 -21.12
CA VAL A 68 -74.80 -50.60 -20.19
C VAL A 68 -75.30 -52.05 -20.19
N HIS A 69 -75.41 -52.68 -21.36
CA HIS A 69 -75.83 -54.08 -21.46
C HIS A 69 -74.79 -55.04 -20.89
N LEU A 70 -73.50 -54.79 -21.10
CA LEU A 70 -72.41 -55.57 -20.52
C LEU A 70 -72.40 -55.45 -18.99
N ASP A 71 -72.51 -54.25 -18.45
CA ASP A 71 -72.55 -54.01 -17.01
C ASP A 71 -73.82 -54.59 -16.39
N ARG A 72 -74.97 -54.48 -17.07
CA ARG A 72 -76.22 -55.12 -16.64
C ARG A 72 -76.11 -56.65 -16.68
N SER A 73 -75.37 -57.23 -17.62
CA SER A 73 -75.12 -58.67 -17.66
C SER A 73 -74.23 -59.11 -16.49
N TYR A 74 -73.21 -58.31 -16.15
CA TYR A 74 -72.32 -58.54 -15.00
C TYR A 74 -73.10 -58.46 -13.69
N LEU A 75 -73.95 -57.44 -13.54
CA LEU A 75 -74.84 -57.20 -12.40
C LEU A 75 -76.08 -58.09 -12.39
N SER A 76 -76.45 -58.80 -13.47
CA SER A 76 -77.57 -59.75 -13.45
C SER A 76 -77.24 -61.06 -12.71
N SER A 77 -75.99 -61.21 -12.26
CA SER A 77 -75.56 -62.33 -11.44
C SER A 77 -76.33 -62.32 -10.10
N ASN A 78 -77.07 -63.40 -9.79
CA ASN A 78 -77.93 -63.73 -8.62
C ASN A 78 -77.50 -63.29 -7.17
N ILE A 79 -76.51 -62.42 -6.99
CA ILE A 79 -76.11 -61.85 -5.69
C ILE A 79 -77.16 -60.83 -5.18
N TYR A 80 -77.98 -60.26 -6.07
CA TYR A 80 -78.98 -59.23 -5.72
C TYR A 80 -80.33 -59.75 -5.22
N GLU A 81 -80.56 -61.07 -5.32
CA GLU A 81 -81.76 -61.73 -4.78
C GLU A 81 -81.65 -62.04 -3.28
N TRP A 82 -80.53 -61.68 -2.64
CA TRP A 82 -80.28 -61.93 -1.23
C TRP A 82 -80.98 -60.89 -0.35
N LYS A 83 -81.67 -61.36 0.70
CA LYS A 83 -82.20 -60.48 1.75
C LYS A 83 -81.04 -59.91 2.57
N VAL A 84 -81.21 -58.71 3.10
CA VAL A 84 -80.20 -58.05 3.96
C VAL A 84 -79.88 -58.93 5.17
N ASP A 85 -80.91 -59.48 5.83
CA ASP A 85 -80.73 -60.32 7.02
C ASP A 85 -79.93 -61.60 6.71
N ASP A 86 -80.17 -62.21 5.53
CA ASP A 86 -79.42 -63.37 5.06
C ASP A 86 -77.97 -63.02 4.74
N PHE A 87 -77.73 -61.83 4.17
CA PHE A 87 -76.39 -61.33 3.86
C PHE A 87 -75.57 -61.12 5.14
N VAL A 88 -76.15 -60.46 6.15
CA VAL A 88 -75.49 -60.20 7.44
C VAL A 88 -75.19 -61.51 8.17
N LEU A 89 -76.10 -62.48 8.12
CA LEU A 89 -75.86 -63.81 8.69
C LEU A 89 -74.69 -64.53 8.00
N VAL A 90 -74.63 -64.48 6.67
CA VAL A 90 -73.54 -65.11 5.91
C VAL A 90 -72.21 -64.39 6.13
N GLU A 91 -72.22 -63.06 6.23
CA GLU A 91 -71.05 -62.24 6.57
C GLU A 91 -70.50 -62.61 7.95
N TYR A 92 -71.36 -62.70 8.97
CA TYR A 92 -70.97 -63.10 10.32
C TYR A 92 -70.33 -64.50 10.34
N ILE A 93 -70.93 -65.47 9.65
CA ILE A 93 -70.38 -66.83 9.53
C ILE A 93 -69.04 -66.80 8.81
N TRP A 94 -68.93 -66.03 7.72
CA TRP A 94 -67.70 -65.87 6.96
C TRP A 94 -66.57 -65.30 7.84
N GLU A 95 -66.85 -64.30 8.66
CA GLU A 95 -65.86 -63.71 9.58
C GLU A 95 -65.34 -64.70 10.62
N ILE A 96 -66.21 -65.54 11.18
CA ILE A 96 -65.80 -66.61 12.10
C ILE A 96 -64.83 -67.57 11.39
N TYR A 97 -65.15 -67.98 10.16
CA TYR A 97 -64.29 -68.89 9.40
C TYR A 97 -63.01 -68.23 8.89
N ASN A 98 -63.03 -66.94 8.56
CA ASN A 98 -61.84 -66.17 8.19
C ASN A 98 -60.87 -65.99 9.35
N SER A 99 -61.41 -65.78 10.54
CA SER A 99 -60.64 -65.69 11.78
C SER A 99 -60.07 -67.05 12.21
N SER A 100 -60.69 -68.15 11.76
CA SER A 100 -60.21 -69.51 12.03
C SER A 100 -59.09 -69.93 11.08
N ASN A 101 -57.98 -70.50 11.60
CA ASN A 101 -56.90 -71.05 10.78
C ASN A 101 -57.20 -72.50 10.34
N THR A 102 -58.43 -72.77 9.88
CA THR A 102 -58.85 -74.13 9.52
C THR A 102 -58.55 -74.43 8.04
N PRO A 103 -58.01 -75.62 7.71
CA PRO A 103 -57.81 -76.01 6.32
C PRO A 103 -59.15 -76.13 5.60
N LYS A 104 -59.20 -75.73 4.33
CA LYS A 104 -60.42 -75.72 3.49
C LYS A 104 -61.58 -74.86 4.08
N ARG A 105 -61.27 -73.76 4.79
CA ARG A 105 -62.23 -72.82 5.39
C ARG A 105 -63.43 -72.48 4.50
N ARG A 106 -63.19 -72.17 3.22
CA ARG A 106 -64.24 -71.82 2.25
C ARG A 106 -65.21 -72.97 2.02
N GLN A 107 -64.69 -74.19 1.85
CA GLN A 107 -65.53 -75.36 1.64
C GLN A 107 -66.34 -75.70 2.89
N ASN A 108 -65.75 -75.55 4.08
CA ASN A 108 -66.44 -75.79 5.35
C ASN A 108 -67.54 -74.75 5.60
N CYS A 109 -67.28 -73.49 5.28
CA CYS A 109 -68.27 -72.41 5.34
C CYS A 109 -69.43 -72.69 4.37
N ILE A 110 -69.16 -73.01 3.10
CA ILE A 110 -70.21 -73.37 2.13
C ILE A 110 -71.03 -74.58 2.61
N ASN A 111 -70.37 -75.60 3.16
CA ASN A 111 -71.05 -76.77 3.69
C ASN A 111 -71.97 -76.44 4.88
N LEU A 112 -71.56 -75.52 5.75
CA LEU A 112 -72.40 -75.04 6.87
C LEU A 112 -73.58 -74.22 6.36
N LEU A 113 -73.33 -73.27 5.45
CA LEU A 113 -74.38 -72.42 4.89
C LEU A 113 -75.46 -73.24 4.17
N ASN A 114 -75.05 -74.27 3.43
CA ASN A 114 -75.98 -75.20 2.78
C ASN A 114 -76.85 -76.02 3.75
N ARG A 115 -76.45 -76.14 5.03
CA ARG A 115 -77.22 -76.85 6.08
C ARG A 115 -78.23 -75.94 6.77
N ILE A 116 -78.11 -74.62 6.65
CA ILE A 116 -79.00 -73.66 7.30
C ILE A 116 -80.32 -73.58 6.51
N PRO A 117 -81.45 -74.01 7.08
CA PRO A 117 -82.72 -74.08 6.33
C PRO A 117 -83.24 -72.71 5.88
N SER A 118 -82.95 -71.64 6.64
CA SER A 118 -83.39 -70.27 6.32
C SER A 118 -82.74 -69.70 5.06
N LEU A 119 -81.55 -70.18 4.68
CA LEU A 119 -80.82 -69.69 3.52
C LEU A 119 -81.21 -70.41 2.22
N GLY A 120 -81.86 -71.58 2.30
CA GLY A 120 -82.35 -72.35 1.15
C GLY A 120 -81.25 -73.04 0.35
N LEU A 121 -81.46 -74.32 -0.02
CA LEU A 121 -80.44 -75.15 -0.70
C LEU A 121 -80.02 -74.66 -2.11
N LYS A 122 -80.73 -73.69 -2.70
CA LYS A 122 -80.53 -73.24 -4.09
C LYS A 122 -79.76 -71.93 -4.25
N LYS A 123 -79.38 -71.25 -3.16
CA LYS A 123 -78.66 -69.98 -3.26
C LYS A 123 -77.18 -70.20 -3.62
N PRO A 124 -76.58 -69.35 -4.46
CA PRO A 124 -75.17 -69.48 -4.86
C PRO A 124 -74.23 -68.96 -3.76
N HIS A 125 -74.17 -69.65 -2.61
CA HIS A 125 -73.31 -69.29 -1.47
C HIS A 125 -71.84 -69.08 -1.87
N ALA A 126 -71.32 -69.89 -2.79
CA ALA A 126 -69.95 -69.78 -3.29
C ALA A 126 -69.65 -68.40 -3.93
N ARG A 127 -70.61 -67.84 -4.68
CA ARG A 127 -70.45 -66.54 -5.35
C ARG A 127 -70.50 -65.38 -4.36
N LEU A 128 -71.34 -65.47 -3.32
CA LEU A 128 -71.40 -64.46 -2.26
C LEU A 128 -70.09 -64.42 -1.46
N LEU A 129 -69.49 -65.58 -1.18
CA LEU A 129 -68.17 -65.64 -0.54
C LEU A 129 -67.04 -65.14 -1.45
N ASP A 130 -67.14 -65.37 -2.77
CA ASP A 130 -66.20 -64.79 -3.73
C ASP A 130 -66.34 -63.26 -3.77
N PHE A 131 -67.55 -62.71 -3.70
CA PHE A 131 -67.79 -61.27 -3.54
C PHE A 131 -67.15 -60.71 -2.27
N PHE A 132 -67.29 -61.36 -1.11
CA PHE A 132 -66.64 -60.90 0.12
C PHE A 132 -65.12 -60.86 0.01
N ARG A 133 -64.52 -61.91 -0.55
CA ARG A 133 -63.07 -61.96 -0.77
C ARG A 133 -62.62 -60.86 -1.73
N ASP A 134 -63.34 -60.68 -2.83
CA ASP A 134 -62.97 -59.70 -3.84
C ASP A 134 -63.14 -58.27 -3.29
N HIS A 135 -64.17 -58.02 -2.47
CA HIS A 135 -64.33 -56.76 -1.72
C HIS A 135 -63.16 -56.49 -0.78
N ASP A 136 -62.74 -57.47 0.03
CA ASP A 136 -61.60 -57.30 0.94
C ASP A 136 -60.30 -56.97 0.20
N ILE A 137 -60.05 -57.67 -0.92
CA ILE A 137 -58.88 -57.44 -1.77
C ILE A 137 -58.95 -56.04 -2.41
N LEU A 138 -60.12 -55.61 -2.88
CA LEU A 138 -60.28 -54.29 -3.47
C LEU A 138 -60.17 -53.18 -2.42
N LYS A 139 -60.70 -53.40 -1.21
CA LYS A 139 -60.59 -52.47 -0.09
C LYS A 139 -59.15 -52.24 0.32
N THR A 140 -58.39 -53.32 0.53
CA THR A 140 -56.95 -53.24 0.85
C THR A 140 -56.16 -52.53 -0.25
N LYS A 141 -56.41 -52.86 -1.53
CA LYS A 141 -55.79 -52.12 -2.66
C LYS A 141 -56.16 -50.63 -2.67
N LEU A 142 -57.40 -50.29 -2.38
CA LEU A 142 -57.85 -48.91 -2.31
C LEU A 142 -57.18 -48.16 -1.15
N GLU A 143 -57.10 -48.78 0.03
CA GLU A 143 -56.38 -48.25 1.19
C GLU A 143 -54.91 -48.00 0.88
N ASP A 144 -54.23 -48.95 0.21
CA ASP A 144 -52.83 -48.80 -0.22
C ASP A 144 -52.64 -47.65 -1.23
N ILE A 145 -53.55 -47.52 -2.19
CA ILE A 145 -53.52 -46.43 -3.19
C ILE A 145 -53.74 -45.08 -2.49
N VAL A 146 -54.70 -44.99 -1.58
CA VAL A 146 -55.00 -43.75 -0.87
C VAL A 146 -53.86 -43.38 0.07
N PHE A 147 -53.27 -44.36 0.76
CA PHE A 147 -52.10 -44.15 1.62
C PHE A 147 -50.90 -43.67 0.81
N SER A 148 -50.58 -44.34 -0.30
CA SER A 148 -49.48 -43.94 -1.18
C SER A 148 -49.70 -42.57 -1.81
N TRP A 149 -50.93 -42.24 -2.22
CA TRP A 149 -51.30 -40.91 -2.70
C TRP A 149 -51.12 -39.83 -1.63
N THR A 150 -51.63 -40.07 -0.42
CA THR A 150 -51.53 -39.12 0.70
C THR A 150 -50.06 -38.89 1.07
N ARG A 151 -49.26 -39.95 1.11
CA ARG A 151 -47.82 -39.88 1.34
C ARG A 151 -47.11 -39.08 0.26
N ALA A 152 -47.36 -39.39 -1.02
CA ALA A 152 -46.73 -38.67 -2.14
C ALA A 152 -47.08 -37.18 -2.13
N ARG A 153 -48.32 -36.84 -1.76
CA ARG A 153 -48.77 -35.45 -1.60
C ARG A 153 -48.03 -34.74 -0.46
N GLN A 154 -47.84 -35.41 0.69
CA GLN A 154 -47.07 -34.85 1.80
C GLN A 154 -45.59 -34.68 1.43
N GLU A 155 -44.97 -35.69 0.82
CA GLU A 155 -43.57 -35.60 0.36
C GLU A 155 -43.37 -34.47 -0.65
N LEU A 156 -44.35 -34.22 -1.54
CA LEU A 156 -44.33 -33.07 -2.44
C LEU A 156 -44.45 -31.75 -1.68
N ALA A 157 -45.36 -31.65 -0.71
CA ALA A 157 -45.52 -30.46 0.12
C ALA A 157 -44.24 -30.13 0.90
N ASP A 158 -43.60 -31.13 1.52
CA ASP A 158 -42.35 -30.97 2.27
C ASP A 158 -41.21 -30.51 1.34
N ARG A 159 -41.11 -31.08 0.12
CA ARG A 159 -40.13 -30.64 -0.88
C ARG A 159 -40.36 -29.21 -1.34
N ILE A 160 -41.63 -28.83 -1.57
CA ILE A 160 -41.97 -27.45 -1.92
C ILE A 160 -41.58 -26.51 -0.78
N GLN A 161 -41.88 -26.87 0.47
CA GLN A 161 -41.51 -26.06 1.62
C GLN A 161 -39.99 -25.87 1.72
N ILE A 162 -39.20 -26.95 1.65
CA ILE A 162 -37.73 -26.89 1.71
C ILE A 162 -37.18 -26.03 0.57
N THR A 163 -37.65 -26.23 -0.66
CA THR A 163 -37.16 -25.44 -1.81
C THR A 163 -37.50 -23.96 -1.72
N LEU A 164 -38.64 -23.60 -1.12
CA LEU A 164 -39.00 -22.21 -0.84
C LEU A 164 -38.15 -21.61 0.27
N GLU A 165 -37.91 -22.36 1.35
CA GLU A 165 -37.01 -21.95 2.44
C GLU A 165 -35.59 -21.70 1.93
N ASP A 166 -35.05 -22.61 1.10
CA ASP A 166 -33.75 -22.44 0.43
C ASP A 166 -33.71 -21.20 -0.47
N ALA A 167 -34.78 -20.95 -1.23
CA ALA A 167 -34.88 -19.78 -2.09
C ALA A 167 -34.91 -18.46 -1.29
N LEU A 168 -35.60 -18.45 -0.15
CA LEU A 168 -35.64 -17.30 0.76
C LEU A 168 -34.29 -17.05 1.42
N GLU A 169 -33.61 -18.12 1.87
CA GLU A 169 -32.27 -18.03 2.44
C GLU A 169 -31.27 -17.46 1.43
N GLU A 170 -31.29 -17.98 0.21
CA GLU A 170 -30.43 -17.53 -0.87
C GLU A 170 -30.74 -16.08 -1.27
N HIS A 171 -32.00 -15.67 -1.25
CA HIS A 171 -32.36 -14.27 -1.46
C HIS A 171 -31.80 -13.36 -0.36
N ARG A 172 -31.86 -13.80 0.91
CA ARG A 172 -31.30 -13.06 2.05
C ARG A 172 -29.79 -12.93 1.92
N ARG A 173 -29.08 -14.02 1.61
CA ARG A 173 -27.63 -14.05 1.37
C ARG A 173 -27.21 -13.06 0.28
N ARG A 174 -27.90 -13.07 -0.87
CA ARG A 174 -27.63 -12.11 -1.96
C ARG A 174 -27.88 -10.66 -1.55
N ASN A 175 -28.87 -10.40 -0.70
CA ASN A 175 -29.11 -9.05 -0.19
C ASN A 175 -27.97 -8.61 0.74
N GLU A 176 -27.51 -9.47 1.62
CA GLU A 176 -26.35 -9.21 2.49
C GLU A 176 -25.09 -8.92 1.66
N GLU A 177 -24.80 -9.74 0.64
CA GLU A 177 -23.70 -9.51 -0.32
C GLU A 177 -23.82 -8.17 -1.05
N LYS A 178 -25.03 -7.79 -1.48
CA LYS A 178 -25.26 -6.46 -2.09
C LYS A 178 -24.99 -5.34 -1.09
N THR A 179 -25.37 -5.50 0.18
CA THR A 179 -25.09 -4.48 1.21
C THR A 179 -23.60 -4.40 1.55
N SER A 180 -22.90 -5.53 1.65
CA SER A 180 -21.46 -5.56 1.91
C SER A 180 -20.68 -4.98 0.74
N ALA A 181 -21.05 -5.30 -0.51
CA ALA A 181 -20.48 -4.70 -1.72
C ALA A 181 -20.71 -3.18 -1.77
N LYS A 182 -21.90 -2.69 -1.39
CA LYS A 182 -22.17 -1.25 -1.27
C LYS A 182 -21.25 -0.60 -0.23
N ARG A 183 -21.09 -1.21 0.96
CA ARG A 183 -20.19 -0.71 2.01
C ARG A 183 -18.74 -0.66 1.52
N GLN A 184 -18.26 -1.70 0.84
CA GLN A 184 -16.93 -1.75 0.25
C GLN A 184 -16.73 -0.66 -0.80
N ARG A 185 -17.70 -0.44 -1.70
CA ARG A 185 -17.65 0.65 -2.69
C ARG A 185 -17.54 2.02 -2.03
N LEU A 186 -18.33 2.28 -0.99
CA LEU A 186 -18.26 3.54 -0.23
C LEU A 186 -16.89 3.71 0.44
N ALA A 187 -16.35 2.65 1.05
CA ALA A 187 -15.02 2.68 1.65
C ALA A 187 -13.93 2.97 0.60
N CYS A 188 -13.98 2.32 -0.57
CA CYS A 188 -13.07 2.59 -1.69
C CYS A 188 -13.19 4.04 -2.17
N HIS A 189 -14.40 4.60 -2.25
CA HIS A 189 -14.62 5.99 -2.64
C HIS A 189 -13.99 6.97 -1.65
N LEU A 190 -14.23 6.76 -0.35
CA LEU A 190 -13.63 7.58 0.72
C LEU A 190 -12.10 7.50 0.72
N LEU A 191 -11.55 6.31 0.48
CA LEU A 191 -10.10 6.14 0.36
C LEU A 191 -9.55 6.83 -0.89
N ALA A 192 -10.24 6.74 -2.03
CA ALA A 192 -9.84 7.42 -3.26
C ALA A 192 -9.80 8.94 -3.05
N GLU A 193 -10.80 9.52 -2.39
CA GLU A 193 -10.82 10.94 -2.03
C GLU A 193 -9.64 11.33 -1.12
N LYS A 194 -9.34 10.53 -0.09
CA LYS A 194 -8.18 10.76 0.78
C LYS A 194 -6.86 10.70 0.00
N VAL A 195 -6.71 9.71 -0.89
CA VAL A 195 -5.52 9.60 -1.74
C VAL A 195 -5.41 10.78 -2.70
N GLN A 196 -6.52 11.24 -3.28
CA GLN A 196 -6.52 12.45 -4.11
C GLN A 196 -6.10 13.69 -3.34
N LYS A 197 -6.61 13.89 -2.12
CA LYS A 197 -6.19 15.00 -1.24
C LYS A 197 -4.69 14.93 -0.96
N TRP A 198 -4.20 13.76 -0.54
CA TRP A 198 -2.77 13.56 -0.30
C TRP A 198 -1.91 13.81 -1.54
N ARG A 199 -2.36 13.39 -2.73
CA ARG A 199 -1.65 13.67 -3.99
C ARG A 199 -1.57 15.17 -4.28
N LYS A 200 -2.63 15.93 -4.00
CA LYS A 200 -2.64 17.40 -4.14
C LYS A 200 -1.67 18.05 -3.15
N GLU A 201 -1.77 17.69 -1.87
CA GLU A 201 -0.87 18.18 -0.83
C GLU A 201 0.59 17.86 -1.16
N LYS A 202 0.87 16.66 -1.67
CA LYS A 202 2.21 16.27 -2.11
C LYS A 202 2.71 17.11 -3.29
N ALA A 203 1.87 17.35 -4.29
CA ALA A 203 2.22 18.18 -5.44
C ALA A 203 2.47 19.65 -5.04
N GLU A 204 1.67 20.18 -4.11
CA GLU A 204 1.87 21.52 -3.54
C GLU A 204 3.20 21.62 -2.78
N LEU A 205 3.56 20.61 -2.00
CA LEU A 205 4.87 20.55 -1.33
C LEU A 205 6.02 20.46 -2.32
N GLU A 206 5.90 19.65 -3.36
CA GLU A 206 6.92 19.52 -4.41
C GLU A 206 7.10 20.84 -5.18
N GLU A 207 6.01 21.57 -5.47
CA GLU A 207 6.04 22.90 -6.09
C GLU A 207 6.72 23.93 -5.18
N LEU A 208 6.38 23.96 -3.89
CA LEU A 208 7.04 24.84 -2.91
C LEU A 208 8.54 24.52 -2.78
N GLU A 209 8.91 23.24 -2.77
CA GLU A 209 10.32 22.83 -2.78
C GLU A 209 11.04 23.27 -4.07
N PHE A 210 10.38 23.15 -5.21
CA PHE A 210 10.91 23.59 -6.50
C PHE A 210 11.17 25.10 -6.49
N GLN A 211 10.16 25.89 -6.10
CA GLN A 211 10.28 27.35 -5.96
C GLN A 211 11.38 27.74 -4.97
N ALA A 212 11.49 27.04 -3.84
CA ALA A 212 12.56 27.29 -2.87
C ALA A 212 13.96 26.98 -3.44
N LYS A 213 14.09 25.91 -4.25
CA LYS A 213 15.34 25.57 -4.96
C LYS A 213 15.68 26.63 -6.00
N GLU A 214 14.71 27.11 -6.77
CA GLU A 214 14.90 28.19 -7.74
C GLU A 214 15.28 29.52 -7.07
N ALA A 215 14.60 29.89 -5.99
CA ALA A 215 14.94 31.09 -5.20
C ALA A 215 16.37 31.01 -4.64
N LYS A 216 16.78 29.84 -4.11
CA LYS A 216 18.16 29.61 -3.67
C LYS A 216 19.17 29.76 -4.81
N ARG A 217 18.87 29.20 -6.00
CA ARG A 217 19.70 29.36 -7.20
C ARG A 217 19.79 30.82 -7.62
N ALA A 218 18.69 31.56 -7.64
CA ALA A 218 18.65 32.98 -7.98
C ALA A 218 19.44 33.85 -6.99
N ILE A 219 19.38 33.55 -5.69
CA ILE A 219 20.20 34.22 -4.68
C ILE A 219 21.68 33.91 -4.91
N GLN A 220 22.02 32.66 -5.21
CA GLN A 220 23.40 32.25 -5.46
C GLN A 220 23.97 32.93 -6.71
N THR A 221 23.22 32.97 -7.82
CA THR A 221 23.65 33.66 -9.04
C THR A 221 23.77 35.16 -8.81
N ARG A 222 22.85 35.79 -8.07
CA ARG A 222 23.00 37.21 -7.67
C ARG A 222 24.29 37.44 -6.89
N LYS A 223 24.56 36.64 -5.85
CA LYS A 223 25.81 36.73 -5.07
C LYS A 223 27.04 36.55 -5.95
N GLU A 224 27.05 35.59 -6.85
CA GLU A 224 28.16 35.38 -7.79
C GLU A 224 28.34 36.57 -8.74
N THR A 225 27.26 37.14 -9.27
CA THR A 225 27.35 38.33 -10.13
C THR A 225 27.84 39.56 -9.36
N GLU A 226 27.42 39.74 -8.11
CA GLU A 226 27.94 40.81 -7.25
C GLU A 226 29.42 40.62 -6.93
N LEU A 227 29.85 39.39 -6.64
CA LEU A 227 31.27 39.07 -6.43
C LEU A 227 32.09 39.31 -7.70
N ARG A 228 31.57 38.94 -8.88
CA ARG A 228 32.22 39.24 -10.17
C ARG A 228 32.35 40.73 -10.41
N LYS A 229 31.27 41.50 -10.21
CA LYS A 229 31.30 42.97 -10.32
C LYS A 229 32.29 43.61 -9.35
N LYS A 230 32.35 43.13 -8.10
CA LYS A 230 33.34 43.59 -7.11
C LYS A 230 34.77 43.27 -7.56
N ALA A 231 35.02 42.06 -8.05
CA ALA A 231 36.33 41.67 -8.58
C ALA A 231 36.73 42.49 -9.83
N GLU A 232 35.79 42.75 -10.73
CA GLU A 232 35.99 43.63 -11.89
C GLU A 232 36.31 45.07 -11.45
N PHE A 233 35.59 45.58 -10.45
CA PHE A 233 35.87 46.90 -9.88
C PHE A 233 37.24 46.96 -9.21
N GLU A 234 37.60 45.97 -8.41
CA GLU A 234 38.92 45.89 -7.76
C GLU A 234 40.06 45.76 -8.79
N THR A 235 39.87 44.99 -9.86
CA THR A 235 40.87 44.87 -10.93
C THR A 235 41.00 46.18 -11.72
N ALA A 236 39.90 46.84 -12.04
CA ALA A 236 39.90 48.17 -12.66
C ALA A 236 40.59 49.22 -11.77
N GLU A 237 40.32 49.20 -10.46
CA GLU A 237 40.97 50.08 -9.49
C GLU A 237 42.47 49.81 -9.38
N ARG A 238 42.89 48.53 -9.35
CA ARG A 238 44.31 48.15 -9.37
C ARG A 238 45.01 48.65 -10.63
N LEU A 239 44.38 48.47 -11.81
CA LEU A 239 44.92 48.97 -13.07
C LEU A 239 45.05 50.50 -13.04
N ARG A 240 44.03 51.21 -12.55
CA ARG A 240 44.06 52.67 -12.38
C ARG A 240 45.18 53.13 -11.44
N LEU A 241 45.34 52.46 -10.30
CA LEU A 241 46.42 52.76 -9.34
C LEU A 241 47.80 52.45 -9.93
N GLU A 242 47.93 51.39 -10.72
CA GLU A 242 49.17 51.04 -11.41
C GLU A 242 49.51 52.08 -12.49
N GLU A 243 48.53 52.54 -13.28
CA GLU A 243 48.71 53.63 -14.24
C GLU A 243 49.15 54.92 -13.55
N LEU A 244 48.52 55.25 -12.42
CA LEU A 244 48.88 56.41 -11.61
C LEU A 244 50.31 56.28 -11.06
N ARG A 245 50.70 55.10 -10.58
CA ARG A 245 52.07 54.81 -10.16
C ARG A 245 53.05 54.97 -11.32
N ARG A 246 52.73 54.45 -12.51
CA ARG A 246 53.55 54.63 -13.72
C ARG A 246 53.68 56.11 -14.10
N SER A 247 52.63 56.93 -13.95
CA SER A 247 52.75 58.38 -14.17
C SER A 247 53.67 59.05 -13.14
N PHE A 248 53.54 58.72 -11.86
CA PHE A 248 54.45 59.25 -10.83
C PHE A 248 55.89 58.80 -11.02
N ASP A 249 56.13 57.57 -11.48
CA ASP A 249 57.47 57.07 -11.81
C ASP A 249 58.03 57.78 -13.05
N ARG A 250 57.22 58.04 -14.08
CA ARG A 250 57.61 58.86 -15.23
C ARG A 250 57.99 60.27 -14.80
N GLN A 251 57.20 60.88 -13.92
CA GLN A 251 57.47 62.23 -13.40
C GLN A 251 58.74 62.26 -12.54
N ARG A 252 58.92 61.30 -11.62
CA ARG A 252 60.16 61.15 -10.84
C ARG A 252 61.39 61.02 -11.75
N ARG A 253 61.31 60.24 -12.83
CA ARG A 253 62.41 60.12 -13.80
C ARG A 253 62.69 61.42 -14.55
N GLN A 254 61.67 62.22 -14.84
CA GLN A 254 61.85 63.54 -15.44
C GLN A 254 62.50 64.51 -14.46
N ASP A 255 62.08 64.50 -13.20
CA ASP A 255 62.65 65.35 -12.15
C ASP A 255 64.09 64.95 -11.81
N THR A 256 64.43 63.67 -11.72
CA THR A 256 65.83 63.23 -11.57
C THR A 256 66.69 63.66 -12.75
N ARG A 257 66.20 63.53 -13.99
CA ARG A 257 66.92 64.03 -15.18
C ARG A 257 67.11 65.55 -15.16
N ARG A 258 66.13 66.31 -14.67
CA ARG A 258 66.25 67.78 -14.51
C ARG A 258 67.34 68.12 -13.49
N LEU A 259 67.33 67.46 -12.34
CA LEU A 259 68.34 67.63 -11.29
C LEU A 259 69.73 67.20 -11.77
N GLU A 260 69.85 66.08 -12.48
CA GLU A 260 71.12 65.64 -13.07
C GLU A 260 71.66 66.65 -14.10
N LYS A 261 70.79 67.25 -14.91
CA LYS A 261 71.20 68.32 -15.84
C LYS A 261 71.72 69.54 -15.08
N GLN A 262 71.04 69.97 -14.02
CA GLN A 262 71.46 71.08 -13.16
C GLN A 262 72.78 70.78 -12.42
N ALA A 263 72.96 69.56 -11.91
CA ALA A 263 74.20 69.14 -11.29
C ALA A 263 75.36 69.11 -12.31
N LYS A 264 75.12 68.63 -13.53
CA LYS A 264 76.11 68.64 -14.61
C LYS A 264 76.52 70.05 -15.04
N THR A 265 75.59 71.01 -15.08
CA THR A 265 75.94 72.41 -15.37
C THR A 265 76.79 73.01 -14.25
N GLN A 266 76.42 72.80 -12.99
CA GLN A 266 77.22 73.26 -11.83
C GLN A 266 78.64 72.65 -11.82
N ILE A 267 78.79 71.36 -12.11
CA ILE A 267 80.10 70.72 -12.22
C ILE A 267 80.93 71.32 -13.37
N ARG A 268 80.31 71.64 -14.51
CA ARG A 268 81.00 72.29 -15.63
C ARG A 268 81.48 73.69 -15.25
N GLU A 269 80.65 74.48 -14.58
CA GLU A 269 81.03 75.81 -14.08
C GLU A 269 82.20 75.74 -13.08
N LEU A 270 82.16 74.77 -12.16
CA LEU A 270 83.27 74.53 -11.23
C LEU A 270 84.56 74.15 -11.95
N LYS A 271 84.49 73.31 -13.00
CA LYS A 271 85.66 72.96 -13.83
C LYS A 271 86.24 74.16 -14.58
N ILE A 272 85.39 75.02 -15.14
CA ILE A 272 85.82 76.26 -15.80
C ILE A 272 86.53 77.18 -14.79
N ARG A 273 85.96 77.36 -13.59
CA ARG A 273 86.60 78.15 -12.52
C ARG A 273 87.94 77.57 -12.07
N GLN A 274 88.08 76.25 -12.00
CA GLN A 274 89.36 75.60 -11.68
C GLN A 274 90.38 75.81 -12.80
N GLN A 275 89.97 75.72 -14.06
CA GLN A 275 90.84 76.00 -15.20
C GLN A 275 91.29 77.46 -15.21
N GLU A 276 90.38 78.42 -15.04
CA GLU A 276 90.70 79.85 -14.92
C GLU A 276 91.63 80.14 -13.73
N ALA A 277 91.45 79.46 -12.59
CA ALA A 277 92.34 79.58 -11.44
C ALA A 277 93.74 79.01 -11.73
N SER A 278 93.82 77.88 -12.44
CA SER A 278 95.11 77.29 -12.86
C SER A 278 95.83 78.16 -13.89
N GLU A 279 95.13 78.77 -14.84
CA GLU A 279 95.70 79.70 -15.83
C GLU A 279 96.14 81.02 -15.19
N LYS A 280 95.42 81.51 -14.18
CA LYS A 280 95.87 82.68 -13.40
C LYS A 280 97.09 82.35 -12.56
N ALA A 281 97.20 81.14 -12.04
CA ALA A 281 98.39 80.69 -11.30
C ALA A 281 99.61 80.54 -12.21
N THR A 282 99.46 80.03 -13.44
CA THR A 282 100.57 79.95 -14.40
C THR A 282 101.03 81.35 -14.84
N ARG A 283 100.11 82.26 -15.16
CA ARG A 283 100.48 83.66 -15.49
C ARG A 283 101.17 84.39 -14.33
N GLN A 284 100.79 84.09 -13.08
CA GLN A 284 101.48 84.63 -11.90
C GLN A 284 102.85 83.99 -11.68
N ALA A 285 103.04 82.72 -12.02
CA ALA A 285 104.34 82.05 -11.96
C ALA A 285 105.31 82.59 -13.03
N GLU A 286 104.83 82.77 -14.26
CA GLU A 286 105.60 83.36 -15.37
C GLU A 286 106.01 84.81 -15.06
N ALA A 287 105.11 85.62 -14.47
CA ALA A 287 105.44 86.99 -14.03
C ALA A 287 106.45 87.03 -12.87
N ARG A 288 106.42 86.03 -11.97
CA ARG A 288 107.40 85.90 -10.88
C ARG A 288 108.77 85.45 -11.38
N GLU A 289 108.85 84.57 -12.38
CA GLU A 289 110.15 84.18 -12.98
C GLU A 289 110.81 85.33 -13.75
N ALA A 290 110.05 86.10 -14.54
CA ALA A 290 110.58 87.29 -15.23
C ALA A 290 111.09 88.38 -14.26
N HIS A 291 110.46 88.51 -13.08
CA HIS A 291 110.91 89.42 -12.02
C HIS A 291 112.16 88.89 -11.29
N LEU A 292 112.26 87.56 -11.08
CA LEU A 292 113.41 86.92 -10.45
C LEU A 292 114.64 86.80 -11.36
N GLU A 293 114.49 86.82 -12.70
CA GLU A 293 115.61 86.98 -13.64
C GLU A 293 116.15 88.41 -13.69
N ALA A 294 115.28 89.43 -13.59
CA ALA A 294 115.72 90.83 -13.49
C ALA A 294 116.49 91.14 -12.18
N ILE A 295 116.22 90.39 -11.12
CA ILE A 295 116.91 90.51 -9.81
C ILE A 295 118.26 89.75 -9.80
N ARG A 296 118.41 88.65 -10.57
CA ARG A 296 119.66 87.88 -10.65
C ARG A 296 120.82 88.60 -11.36
N ALA A 297 120.55 89.63 -12.16
CA ALA A 297 121.59 90.40 -12.85
C ALA A 297 122.17 91.59 -12.06
N LYS A 298 121.64 91.94 -10.87
CA LYS A 298 121.94 93.25 -10.24
C LYS A 298 122.40 93.27 -8.79
N SER A 299 122.67 92.13 -8.14
CA SER A 299 123.00 92.18 -6.70
C SER A 299 123.72 90.94 -6.17
N TRP A 300 125.01 90.82 -6.52
CA TRP A 300 126.01 90.23 -5.64
C TRP A 300 126.22 91.15 -4.43
N ARG A 301 126.12 90.58 -3.21
CA ARG A 301 126.38 91.14 -1.87
C ARG A 301 125.11 91.50 -1.08
N SER A 302 124.63 90.57 -0.25
CA SER A 302 124.64 90.73 1.22
C SER A 302 123.92 89.57 1.93
N TYR A 303 124.67 88.92 2.83
CA TYR A 303 124.27 88.36 4.14
C TYR A 303 123.23 87.23 4.26
N LEU A 304 123.78 86.02 4.45
CA LEU A 304 123.61 85.09 5.58
C LEU A 304 122.47 85.28 6.61
N GLU A 305 121.88 84.10 6.90
CA GLU A 305 121.33 83.60 8.18
C GLU A 305 119.89 83.92 8.60
N ALA A 306 119.04 82.89 8.56
CA ALA A 306 118.14 82.40 9.62
C ALA A 306 117.21 81.32 8.99
N THR A 307 117.53 80.02 9.05
CA THR A 307 117.29 79.04 10.13
C THR A 307 115.82 78.69 10.45
N VAL A 308 115.62 77.37 10.51
CA VAL A 308 114.61 76.56 11.25
C VAL A 308 113.22 76.42 10.61
N GLU A 309 112.83 75.29 10.00
CA GLU A 309 112.53 73.92 10.49
C GLU A 309 111.11 73.70 11.08
N THR A 310 110.60 72.50 10.79
CA THR A 310 109.62 71.65 11.53
C THR A 310 108.16 71.63 11.06
N GLN A 311 107.69 70.48 10.53
CA GLN A 311 107.03 69.33 11.20
C GLN A 311 105.54 69.61 11.54
N LYS A 312 104.59 68.68 11.60
CA LYS A 312 104.51 67.23 11.34
C LYS A 312 103.01 66.86 11.31
N GLU A 313 102.79 65.68 10.77
CA GLU A 313 101.67 64.77 10.95
C GLU A 313 101.02 64.69 12.35
N SER A 314 99.75 64.30 12.37
CA SER A 314 99.17 63.27 13.27
C SER A 314 97.79 62.92 12.68
N LYS A 315 97.47 61.72 12.17
CA LYS A 315 97.49 60.35 12.69
C LYS A 315 96.74 60.14 14.02
N ALA A 316 95.65 59.39 13.84
CA ALA A 316 95.24 58.23 14.63
C ALA A 316 94.44 58.45 15.91
N ARG A 317 93.35 57.68 15.98
CA ARG A 317 92.92 56.73 17.04
C ARG A 317 91.42 56.46 16.79
N ASN A 318 90.82 55.31 17.02
CA ASN A 318 91.19 54.00 17.53
C ASN A 318 89.88 53.16 17.40
N SER A 319 89.88 51.96 16.81
CA SER A 319 90.23 50.68 17.42
C SER A 319 89.06 49.97 18.13
N LEU A 320 88.85 48.71 17.73
CA LEU A 320 88.42 47.55 18.54
C LEU A 320 86.92 47.51 18.91
N ASN A 321 86.22 46.37 18.93
CA ASN A 321 86.63 44.98 19.01
C ASN A 321 85.47 44.04 18.60
N LEU A 322 85.83 42.87 18.10
CA LEU A 322 84.98 41.67 17.97
C LEU A 322 84.92 40.94 19.33
N SER A 323 83.75 40.45 19.74
CA SER A 323 83.57 39.15 20.44
C SER A 323 82.10 38.84 20.81
N ASN A 324 81.73 37.57 20.58
CA ASN A 324 80.64 36.77 21.20
C ASN A 324 79.20 37.09 20.72
N LEU A 325 78.47 36.26 19.96
CA LEU A 325 78.19 34.81 20.02
C LEU A 325 77.52 34.38 21.34
N PHE A 326 76.24 34.03 21.19
CA PHE A 326 75.27 33.49 22.14
C PHE A 326 74.45 34.47 23.02
N GLU A 327 73.13 34.30 22.85
CA GLU A 327 72.06 34.48 23.83
C GLU A 327 71.54 35.90 24.11
N LYS A 328 70.51 36.28 23.33
CA LYS A 328 69.36 37.04 23.85
C LYS A 328 68.04 36.41 23.38
N PRO A 329 67.00 36.49 24.22
CA PRO A 329 66.11 35.37 24.51
C PRO A 329 64.89 35.36 23.60
N ILE A 330 64.41 34.15 23.30
CA ILE A 330 63.04 33.94 22.87
C ILE A 330 62.14 34.42 24.00
N THR A 331 61.31 35.42 23.72
CA THR A 331 60.27 35.90 24.64
C THR A 331 59.26 34.77 24.83
N THR A 332 59.37 34.03 25.93
CA THR A 332 58.34 33.09 26.37
C THR A 332 57.21 33.89 27.02
N PHE A 333 55.99 33.66 26.56
CA PHE A 333 54.78 34.20 27.19
C PHE A 333 54.73 33.75 28.65
N THR A 334 54.45 34.67 29.56
CA THR A 334 54.17 34.37 30.98
C THR A 334 52.83 33.61 31.09
N ASN A 335 52.64 32.77 32.11
CA ASN A 335 51.41 31.96 32.27
C ASN A 335 50.11 32.79 32.22
N GLU A 336 50.16 34.05 32.65
CA GLU A 336 49.03 34.99 32.56
C GLU A 336 48.73 35.43 31.11
N GLN A 337 49.74 35.48 30.25
CA GLN A 337 49.62 35.82 28.83
C GLN A 337 49.13 34.64 27.97
N LEU A 338 49.34 33.39 28.39
CA LEU A 338 48.77 32.18 27.77
C LEU A 338 47.28 31.97 28.09
N LEU A 339 46.79 32.58 29.18
CA LEU A 339 45.39 32.56 29.58
C LEU A 339 44.54 33.63 28.87
N HIS A 340 45.10 34.45 27.98
CA HIS A 340 44.30 35.40 27.21
C HIS A 340 43.45 34.75 26.11
N ASP A 341 43.79 33.54 25.66
CA ASP A 341 42.96 32.81 24.71
C ASP A 341 41.77 32.15 25.42
N ARG A 342 40.56 32.47 24.95
CA ARG A 342 39.31 31.94 25.51
C ARG A 342 39.26 30.42 25.41
N ARG A 343 39.86 29.85 24.36
CA ARG A 343 39.87 28.40 24.15
C ARG A 343 40.76 27.69 25.17
N THR A 344 41.95 28.22 25.44
CA THR A 344 42.91 27.62 26.39
C THR A 344 42.38 27.62 27.82
N ARG A 345 41.71 28.71 28.25
CA ARG A 345 41.03 28.78 29.56
C ARG A 345 39.93 27.73 29.76
N ILE A 346 39.16 27.46 28.71
CA ILE A 346 38.07 26.48 28.78
C ILE A 346 38.63 25.06 28.76
N THR A 347 39.69 24.80 27.98
CA THR A 347 40.37 23.49 27.98
C THR A 347 40.99 23.16 29.33
N THR A 348 41.64 24.11 30.00
CA THR A 348 42.28 23.86 31.30
C THR A 348 41.22 23.64 32.39
N ALA A 349 40.15 24.43 32.42
CA ALA A 349 39.06 24.23 33.37
C ALA A 349 38.34 22.88 33.19
N LEU A 350 38.13 22.42 31.94
CA LEU A 350 37.54 21.12 31.66
C LEU A 350 38.48 19.94 31.99
N PHE A 351 39.80 20.16 31.90
CA PHE A 351 40.81 19.20 32.31
C PHE A 351 40.88 19.06 33.83
N GLU A 352 40.90 20.18 34.56
CA GLU A 352 40.86 20.20 36.03
C GLU A 352 39.57 19.57 36.59
N ALA A 353 38.45 19.74 35.88
CA ALA A 353 37.18 19.08 36.21
C ALA A 353 37.10 17.60 35.78
N GLY A 354 38.13 17.05 35.12
CA GLY A 354 38.18 15.66 34.65
C GLY A 354 37.26 15.34 33.46
N LEU A 355 36.67 16.36 32.83
CA LEU A 355 35.61 16.22 31.82
C LEU A 355 36.10 16.31 30.37
N LEU A 356 37.41 16.50 30.16
CA LEU A 356 38.01 16.78 28.84
C LEU A 356 37.69 15.74 27.76
N ASN A 357 37.54 14.46 28.13
CA ASN A 357 37.29 13.35 27.19
C ASN A 357 35.80 13.15 26.85
N THR A 358 34.90 13.84 27.53
CA THR A 358 33.45 13.68 27.35
C THR A 358 32.96 14.36 26.07
N ASN A 359 31.81 13.90 25.55
CA ASN A 359 31.14 14.53 24.42
C ASN A 359 30.74 15.99 24.71
N TYR A 360 30.55 16.34 25.99
CA TYR A 360 30.25 17.68 26.48
C TYR A 360 31.42 18.65 26.27
N ALA A 361 32.63 18.25 26.67
CA ALA A 361 33.84 19.05 26.46
C ALA A 361 34.14 19.25 24.97
N ARG A 362 33.93 18.21 24.13
CA ARG A 362 34.08 18.31 22.67
C ARG A 362 33.14 19.34 22.06
N ASN A 363 31.86 19.31 22.43
CA ASN A 363 30.86 20.23 21.90
C ASN A 363 31.12 21.70 22.34
N ILE A 364 31.53 21.91 23.59
CA ILE A 364 31.88 23.26 24.08
C ILE A 364 33.13 23.79 23.39
N LEU A 365 34.17 22.97 23.24
CA LEU A 365 35.39 23.39 22.56
C LEU A 365 35.16 23.61 21.05
N GLU A 366 34.22 22.92 20.42
CA GLU A 366 33.89 23.13 19.00
C GLU A 366 33.27 24.50 18.74
N GLN A 367 32.55 25.06 19.70
CA GLN A 367 31.93 26.39 19.61
C GLN A 367 32.91 27.55 19.82
N VAL A 368 34.13 27.30 20.31
CA VAL A 368 35.13 28.36 20.55
C VAL A 368 36.03 28.52 19.32
N PRO A 369 36.09 29.72 18.70
CA PRO A 369 36.90 29.98 17.51
C PRO A 369 38.39 29.66 17.74
N ARG A 370 39.05 29.01 16.77
CA ARG A 370 40.50 28.79 16.80
C ARG A 370 41.21 30.08 16.37
N SER A 371 42.10 30.63 17.19
CA SER A 371 42.94 31.76 16.77
C SER A 371 43.95 31.31 15.70
N ARG A 372 44.13 32.15 14.68
CA ARG A 372 44.89 31.97 13.43
C ARG A 372 46.29 31.34 13.60
N GLN A 373 46.68 30.47 12.66
CA GLN A 373 48.09 30.17 12.36
C GLN A 373 48.66 31.21 11.36
N PRO A 374 49.95 31.60 11.46
CA PRO A 374 50.67 32.30 10.40
C PRO A 374 51.35 31.30 9.42
N PRO A 375 51.88 31.77 8.27
CA PRO A 375 51.91 30.91 7.09
C PRO A 375 53.32 30.50 6.61
N LEU A 376 53.31 29.39 5.85
CA LEU A 376 54.17 28.96 4.72
C LEU A 376 55.44 28.09 4.91
N LEU A 377 55.56 27.18 3.93
CA LEU A 377 56.75 26.53 3.31
C LEU A 377 57.32 25.26 3.96
N LEU A 378 57.01 24.09 3.35
CA LEU A 378 57.95 23.26 2.58
C LEU A 378 57.23 22.01 2.04
N GLN A 379 57.47 21.69 0.76
CA GLN A 379 57.03 20.46 0.08
C GLN A 379 57.60 19.21 0.76
N VAL A 380 56.91 18.07 0.68
CA VAL A 380 57.43 16.80 0.10
C VAL A 380 56.24 15.87 -0.21
N SER A 381 56.28 15.33 -1.42
CA SER A 381 55.46 14.24 -1.98
C SER A 381 55.65 12.90 -1.27
N GLN A 382 54.59 12.10 -1.11
CA GLN A 382 54.69 10.63 -1.13
C GLN A 382 53.30 9.96 -1.28
N THR A 383 53.10 9.39 -2.47
CA THR A 383 52.52 8.07 -2.79
C THR A 383 51.50 7.42 -1.84
N ALA A 384 50.32 7.13 -2.39
CA ALA A 384 49.44 6.03 -1.95
C ALA A 384 50.16 4.67 -2.10
N PRO A 385 49.71 3.59 -1.42
CA PRO A 385 48.67 2.77 -2.05
C PRO A 385 47.71 2.00 -1.10
N THR A 386 46.69 1.43 -1.76
CA THR A 386 46.01 0.13 -1.50
C THR A 386 44.87 -0.01 -0.47
N SER A 387 43.71 -0.35 -1.05
CA SER A 387 42.61 -1.22 -0.61
C SER A 387 42.95 -2.26 0.49
N ARG A 388 42.04 -2.76 1.33
CA ARG A 388 40.85 -3.60 1.00
C ARG A 388 40.10 -4.02 2.32
N PRO A 389 39.19 -5.03 2.38
CA PRO A 389 37.77 -4.88 2.81
C PRO A 389 37.37 -5.70 4.08
N GLY A 390 36.08 -5.71 4.48
CA GLY A 390 35.46 -6.89 5.13
C GLY A 390 34.43 -6.70 6.28
N ARG A 391 33.16 -7.04 5.97
CA ARG A 391 32.07 -7.76 6.73
C ARG A 391 32.02 -7.74 8.29
N ARG A 392 30.91 -7.21 8.90
CA ARG A 392 29.66 -7.85 9.47
C ARG A 392 29.84 -8.52 10.88
N PRO A 393 28.77 -8.84 11.66
CA PRO A 393 27.58 -8.12 12.19
C PRO A 393 27.42 -8.32 13.74
N PRO A 394 26.26 -8.05 14.38
CA PRO A 394 25.59 -9.11 15.20
C PRO A 394 24.05 -9.13 14.96
N LEU A 395 23.38 -10.26 14.73
CA LEU A 395 22.95 -11.34 15.65
C LEU A 395 22.12 -10.90 16.86
N TYR A 396 20.81 -11.20 16.86
CA TYR A 396 20.03 -11.97 17.85
C TYR A 396 18.64 -12.26 17.19
N PHE A 397 18.34 -13.53 16.88
CA PHE A 397 17.52 -14.51 17.64
C PHE A 397 16.01 -14.44 17.31
N GLN A 398 15.48 -15.48 16.66
CA GLN A 398 14.54 -16.50 17.17
C GLN A 398 13.07 -16.00 17.08
N GLU A 399 12.06 -16.76 16.66
CA GLU A 399 11.82 -18.20 16.82
C GLU A 399 10.65 -18.66 15.91
N THR A 400 10.77 -19.90 15.42
CA THR A 400 9.74 -20.93 15.15
C THR A 400 8.40 -20.60 14.48
N ASP A 401 8.25 -21.08 13.24
CA ASP A 401 6.97 -21.59 12.73
C ASP A 401 6.97 -23.12 12.79
N ILE A 402 6.20 -23.65 13.75
CA ILE A 402 5.73 -25.03 13.80
C ILE A 402 4.23 -24.95 13.60
N PHE A 403 3.71 -25.47 12.49
CA PHE A 403 2.54 -26.35 12.45
C PHE A 403 2.42 -26.99 11.05
N HIS A 404 2.73 -28.28 10.99
CA HIS A 404 2.16 -29.23 10.03
C HIS A 404 0.63 -29.28 10.21
N VAL A 405 -0.12 -29.62 9.14
CA VAL A 405 -0.90 -30.88 9.06
C VAL A 405 -1.72 -31.00 7.76
N LYS A 406 -1.55 -32.17 7.15
CA LYS A 406 -2.43 -33.00 6.29
C LYS A 406 -2.93 -32.56 4.92
N GLN A 407 -2.43 -33.31 3.94
CA GLN A 407 -3.20 -33.88 2.84
C GLN A 407 -4.45 -34.64 3.32
N MET A 408 -5.55 -34.54 2.56
CA MET A 408 -6.43 -35.67 2.30
C MET A 408 -6.90 -35.67 0.84
N SER A 409 -6.89 -36.89 0.32
CA SER A 409 -7.40 -37.38 -0.95
C SER A 409 -8.87 -37.04 -1.20
N LYS A 410 -9.18 -36.71 -2.46
CA LYS A 410 -10.27 -37.29 -3.24
C LYS A 410 -9.90 -37.25 -4.71
#